data_AF-A0A9X8QSB7-F1
#
_entry.id   AF-A0A9X8QSB7-F1
#
_cell.length_a   1.000
_cell.length_b   1.000
_cell.length_c   1.000
_cell.angle_alpha   90.00
_cell.angle_beta   90.00
_cell.angle_gamma   90.00
#
_symmetry.space_group_name_H-M   'P 1'
#
loop_
_entity.id
_entity.type
_entity.pdbx_description
1 polymer ?
#
loop_
_entity_poly.entity_id
_entity_poly.type
_entity_poly.pdbx_seq_one_letter_code
_entity_poly.pdbx_strand_id
1 'polypeptide(L)'
;MTTDLHGKPQAATFLSLYADDVAFVTEEAPATTLQDFINQLSTASSRLDSVGINGAEELDTAAIYLSDAAHNASGTDQIALFNQADEHLRDVTDMVDEYRLMV
;
A
#
# COMPACT_ATOMS: atom_id res chain seq x y z
N MET A 1 -7.97 -5.23 -31.35
CA MET A 1 -8.58 -4.53 -30.21
C MET A 1 -8.05 -5.22 -28.96
N THR A 2 -6.86 -4.84 -28.53
CA THR A 2 -6.11 -5.48 -27.44
C THR A 2 -6.54 -4.85 -26.13
N THR A 3 -7.16 -5.66 -25.27
CA THR A 3 -7.61 -5.24 -23.94
C THR A 3 -6.40 -5.00 -23.06
N ASP A 4 -6.14 -3.72 -22.77
CA ASP A 4 -5.23 -3.26 -21.74
C ASP A 4 -5.83 -3.61 -20.37
N LEU A 5 -5.43 -4.76 -19.82
CA LEU A 5 -5.90 -5.30 -18.55
C LEU A 5 -4.77 -5.61 -17.56
N HIS A 6 -3.52 -5.27 -17.85
CA HIS A 6 -2.40 -5.75 -17.03
C HIS A 6 -2.15 -4.95 -15.75
N GLY A 7 -2.59 -3.69 -15.64
CA GLY A 7 -2.38 -2.87 -14.43
C GLY A 7 -3.60 -2.68 -13.50
N LYS A 8 -4.83 -2.74 -14.04
CA LYS A 8 -6.06 -2.44 -13.27
C LYS A 8 -6.49 -3.48 -12.23
N PRO A 9 -6.40 -4.80 -12.47
CA PRO A 9 -6.86 -5.78 -11.49
C PRO A 9 -5.97 -5.78 -10.25
N GLN A 10 -4.66 -5.55 -10.39
CA GLN A 10 -3.72 -5.56 -9.27
C GLN A 10 -3.91 -4.34 -8.36
N ALA A 11 -4.05 -3.13 -8.92
CA ALA A 11 -4.36 -1.93 -8.15
C ALA A 11 -5.65 -2.08 -7.32
N ALA A 12 -6.71 -2.65 -7.92
CA ALA A 12 -7.96 -2.90 -7.20
C ALA A 12 -7.80 -3.94 -6.08
N THR A 13 -6.92 -4.93 -6.26
CA THR A 13 -6.59 -5.90 -5.21
C THR A 13 -6.00 -5.23 -3.98
N PHE A 14 -4.99 -4.35 -4.13
CA PHE A 14 -4.41 -3.63 -2.99
C PHE A 14 -5.45 -2.84 -2.20
N LEU A 15 -6.31 -2.10 -2.91
CA LEU A 15 -7.36 -1.33 -2.27
C LEU A 15 -8.33 -2.22 -1.50
N SER A 16 -8.71 -3.37 -2.08
CA SER A 16 -9.63 -4.31 -1.41
C SER A 16 -9.04 -5.00 -0.19
N LEU A 17 -7.72 -5.17 -0.13
CA LEU A 17 -7.04 -5.90 0.94
C LEU A 17 -6.60 -4.98 2.08
N TYR A 18 -6.10 -3.78 1.74
CA TYR A 18 -5.31 -2.99 2.68
C TYR A 18 -5.84 -1.57 2.90
N ALA A 19 -6.75 -1.05 2.07
CA ALA A 19 -7.15 0.35 2.17
C ALA A 19 -7.84 0.70 3.50
N ASP A 20 -8.65 -0.20 4.05
CA ASP A 20 -9.35 0.04 5.32
C ASP A 20 -8.37 0.07 6.50
N ASP A 21 -7.40 -0.84 6.54
CA ASP A 21 -6.38 -0.89 7.60
C ASP A 21 -5.47 0.34 7.55
N VAL A 22 -4.98 0.69 6.35
CA VAL A 22 -4.15 1.89 6.16
C VAL A 22 -4.94 3.15 6.52
N ALA A 23 -6.21 3.25 6.11
CA ALA A 23 -7.05 4.40 6.44
C ALA A 23 -7.35 4.54 7.93
N PHE A 24 -7.42 3.43 8.68
CA PHE A 24 -7.53 3.47 10.12
C PHE A 24 -6.31 4.19 10.74
N VAL A 25 -5.10 3.83 10.33
CA VAL A 25 -3.86 4.46 10.82
C VAL A 25 -3.79 5.93 10.43
N THR A 26 -4.18 6.28 9.20
CA THR A 26 -4.17 7.67 8.72
C THR A 26 -5.35 8.52 9.21
N GLU A 27 -6.34 7.92 9.89
CA GLU A 27 -7.59 8.58 10.30
C GLU A 27 -8.31 9.26 9.12
N GLU A 28 -8.21 8.66 7.93
CA GLU A 28 -8.85 9.16 6.71
C GLU A 28 -9.92 8.18 6.20
N ALA A 29 -10.59 8.54 5.11
CA ALA A 29 -11.42 7.59 4.39
C ALA A 29 -10.52 6.58 3.63
N PRO A 30 -10.98 5.31 3.47
CA PRO A 30 -10.30 4.33 2.65
C PRO A 30 -10.01 4.86 1.25
N ALA A 31 -8.76 4.71 0.81
CA ALA A 31 -8.36 5.08 -0.53
C ALA A 31 -9.20 4.35 -1.59
N THR A 32 -9.66 5.09 -2.59
CA THR A 32 -10.42 4.52 -3.73
C THR A 32 -9.63 4.54 -5.03
N THR A 33 -8.44 5.14 -5.00
CA THR A 33 -7.50 5.17 -6.12
C THR A 33 -6.13 4.71 -5.65
N LEU A 34 -5.33 4.15 -6.57
CA LEU A 34 -3.97 3.71 -6.25
C LEU A 34 -3.09 4.88 -5.79
N GLN A 35 -3.27 6.06 -6.36
CA GLN A 35 -2.48 7.23 -5.98
C GLN A 35 -2.79 7.69 -4.56
N ASP A 36 -4.06 7.69 -4.16
CA ASP A 36 -4.45 8.03 -2.79
C ASP A 36 -3.90 6.99 -1.81
N PHE A 37 -3.96 5.71 -2.17
CA PHE A 37 -3.42 4.63 -1.36
C PHE A 37 -1.90 4.77 -1.16
N ILE A 38 -1.14 5.07 -2.22
CA ILE A 38 0.30 5.36 -2.14
C ILE A 38 0.58 6.50 -1.16
N ASN A 39 -0.20 7.59 -1.22
CA ASN A 39 -0.02 8.73 -0.30
C ASN A 39 -0.35 8.35 1.15
N GLN A 40 -1.38 7.54 1.35
CA GLN A 40 -1.77 7.07 2.68
C GLN A 40 -0.72 6.11 3.26
N LEU A 41 -0.07 5.26 2.46
CA LEU A 41 1.01 4.38 2.93
C LEU A 41 2.16 5.17 3.57
N SER A 42 2.62 6.24 2.94
CA SER A 42 3.67 7.09 3.54
C SER A 42 3.21 7.82 4.80
N THR A 43 1.93 8.21 4.85
CA THR A 43 1.37 8.82 6.06
C THR A 43 1.26 7.80 7.20
N ALA A 44 0.82 6.58 6.89
CA ALA A 44 0.70 5.48 7.85
C ALA A 44 2.07 5.06 8.39
N SER A 45 3.09 4.91 7.52
CA SER A 45 4.48 4.69 7.90
C SER A 45 4.92 5.68 8.98
N SER A 46 4.79 6.99 8.72
CA SER A 46 5.20 8.02 9.68
C SER A 46 4.46 7.95 11.01
N ARG A 47 3.17 7.56 11.02
CA ARG A 47 2.39 7.46 12.26
C ARG A 47 2.76 6.23 13.07
N LEU A 48 2.90 5.08 12.42
CA LEU A 48 3.34 3.84 13.06
C LEU A 48 4.74 3.99 13.66
N ASP A 49 5.67 4.58 12.91
CA ASP A 49 7.03 4.88 13.40
C ASP A 49 7.01 5.83 14.61
N SER A 50 6.13 6.85 14.60
CA SER A 50 6.03 7.81 15.71
C SER A 50 5.59 7.20 17.04
N VAL A 51 4.87 6.07 17.01
CA VAL A 51 4.45 5.32 18.20
C VAL A 51 5.34 4.09 18.46
N GLY A 52 6.37 3.88 17.64
CA GLY A 52 7.37 2.83 17.82
C GLY A 52 6.94 1.43 17.35
N ILE A 53 5.97 1.35 16.44
CA ILE A 53 5.59 0.08 15.81
C ILE A 53 6.63 -0.27 14.75
N ASN A 54 7.20 -1.47 14.86
CA ASN A 54 8.26 -1.94 13.95
C ASN A 54 7.67 -2.33 12.58
N GLY A 55 8.46 -2.17 11.51
CA GLY A 55 8.04 -2.51 10.15
C GLY A 55 7.29 -1.39 9.42
N ALA A 56 7.13 -0.23 10.06
CA ALA A 56 6.51 0.94 9.45
C ALA A 56 7.22 1.37 8.14
N GLU A 57 8.53 1.20 8.06
CA GLU A 57 9.36 1.49 6.88
C GLU A 57 9.00 0.65 5.64
N GLU A 58 8.37 -0.51 5.85
CA GLU A 58 7.92 -1.40 4.77
C GLU A 58 6.78 -0.74 3.98
N LEU A 59 5.96 0.11 4.61
CA LEU A 59 4.87 0.84 3.93
C LEU A 59 5.41 1.89 2.97
N ASP A 60 6.48 2.60 3.34
CA ASP A 60 7.14 3.53 2.43
C ASP A 60 7.80 2.80 1.25
N THR A 61 8.41 1.64 1.52
CA THR A 61 8.99 0.79 0.48
C THR A 61 7.91 0.28 -0.48
N ALA A 62 6.77 -0.17 0.03
CA ALA A 62 5.61 -0.56 -0.79
C ALA A 62 5.10 0.62 -1.63
N ALA A 63 5.00 1.82 -1.05
CA ALA A 63 4.58 3.03 -1.76
C ALA A 63 5.50 3.36 -2.95
N ILE A 64 6.82 3.19 -2.79
CA ILE A 64 7.80 3.37 -3.87
C ILE A 64 7.54 2.37 -5.01
N TYR A 65 7.40 1.08 -4.69
CA TYR A 65 7.16 0.05 -5.70
C TYR A 65 5.84 0.26 -6.44
N LEU A 66 4.77 0.64 -5.73
CA LEU A 66 3.48 0.94 -6.35
C LEU A 66 3.55 2.17 -7.25
N SER A 67 4.29 3.20 -6.84
CA SER A 67 4.51 4.40 -7.64
C SER A 67 5.29 4.08 -8.93
N ASP A 68 6.37 3.30 -8.82
CA ASP A 68 7.15 2.87 -9.98
C ASP A 68 6.34 1.96 -10.91
N ALA A 69 5.54 1.04 -10.35
CA ALA A 69 4.64 0.20 -11.13
C ALA A 69 3.61 1.04 -11.90
N ALA A 70 3.09 2.10 -11.30
CA ALA A 70 2.05 2.95 -11.88
C ALA A 70 2.59 3.89 -12.98
N HIS A 71 3.79 4.42 -12.80
CA HIS A 71 4.31 5.52 -13.63
C HIS A 71 5.47 5.14 -14.55
N ASN A 72 6.26 4.14 -14.16
CA ASN A 72 7.58 3.88 -14.76
C ASN A 72 7.71 2.49 -15.41
N ALA A 73 6.75 1.59 -15.20
CA ALA A 73 6.82 0.22 -15.69
C ALA A 73 5.59 -0.23 -16.49
N SER A 74 5.78 -1.26 -17.31
CA SER A 74 4.70 -1.92 -18.06
C SER A 74 4.98 -3.42 -18.24
N GLY A 75 3.95 -4.20 -18.54
CA GLY A 75 4.09 -5.64 -18.79
C GLY A 75 4.66 -6.39 -17.58
N THR A 76 5.65 -7.25 -17.80
CA THR A 76 6.22 -8.11 -16.75
C THR A 76 6.89 -7.31 -15.62
N ASP A 77 7.54 -6.19 -15.94
CA ASP A 77 8.23 -5.37 -14.94
C ASP A 77 7.23 -4.72 -13.99
N GLN A 78 6.09 -4.26 -14.53
CA GLN A 78 4.99 -3.73 -13.72
C GLN A 78 4.44 -4.79 -12.77
N ILE A 79 4.24 -6.02 -13.25
CA ILE A 79 3.76 -7.14 -12.41
C ILE A 79 4.77 -7.46 -11.31
N ALA A 80 6.07 -7.46 -11.61
CA ALA A 80 7.11 -7.71 -10.63
C ALA A 80 7.11 -6.66 -9.52
N LEU A 81 6.98 -5.38 -9.86
CA LEU A 81 6.91 -4.29 -8.88
C LEU A 81 5.65 -4.38 -8.00
N PHE A 82 4.49 -4.72 -8.58
CA PHE A 82 3.30 -4.99 -7.78
C PHE A 82 3.51 -6.16 -6.82
N ASN A 83 4.14 -7.26 -7.25
CA ASN A 83 4.45 -8.37 -6.34
C ASN A 83 5.41 -7.96 -5.22
N GLN A 84 6.40 -7.11 -5.50
CA GLN A 84 7.27 -6.57 -4.45
C GLN A 84 6.48 -5.72 -3.46
N ALA A 85 5.61 -4.82 -3.92
CA ALA A 85 4.75 -4.05 -3.03
C ALA A 85 3.87 -4.93 -2.13
N ASP A 86 3.31 -6.01 -2.66
CA ASP A 86 2.50 -6.95 -1.86
C ASP A 86 3.30 -7.66 -0.78
N GLU A 87 4.55 -8.07 -1.07
CA GLU A 87 5.44 -8.66 -0.06
C GLU A 87 5.66 -7.72 1.14
N HIS A 88 5.86 -6.43 0.89
CA HIS A 88 6.07 -5.41 1.92
C HIS A 88 4.79 -5.04 2.70
N LEU A 89 3.60 -5.37 2.17
CA LEU A 89 2.32 -5.08 2.83
C LEU A 89 1.78 -6.26 3.65
N ARG A 90 2.46 -7.41 3.65
CA ARG A 90 1.97 -8.64 4.31
C ARG A 90 1.69 -8.48 5.79
N ASP A 91 2.50 -7.67 6.47
CA ASP A 91 2.41 -7.50 7.92
C ASP A 91 1.59 -6.25 8.30
N VAL A 92 0.94 -5.57 7.33
CA VAL A 92 0.22 -4.32 7.58
C VAL A 92 -0.93 -4.50 8.57
N THR A 93 -1.69 -5.61 8.45
CA THR A 93 -2.80 -5.89 9.36
C THR A 93 -2.31 -6.09 10.79
N ASP A 94 -1.19 -6.78 10.99
CA ASP A 94 -0.60 -6.99 12.31
C ASP A 94 -0.12 -5.66 12.92
N MET A 95 0.54 -4.80 12.12
CA MET A 95 0.95 -3.46 12.56
C MET A 95 -0.25 -2.58 12.92
N VAL A 96 -1.34 -2.64 12.15
CA VAL A 96 -2.55 -1.87 12.41
C VAL A 96 -3.28 -2.40 13.65
N ASP A 97 -3.31 -3.71 13.86
CA ASP A 97 -3.86 -4.30 15.09
C ASP A 97 -3.05 -3.88 16.32
N GLU A 98 -1.73 -3.79 16.22
CA GLU A 98 -0.90 -3.22 17.28
C GLU A 98 -1.24 -1.74 17.52
N TYR A 99 -1.37 -0.93 16.45
CA TYR A 99 -1.76 0.48 16.55
C TYR A 99 -3.12 0.67 17.22
N ARG A 100 -4.12 -0.17 16.88
CA ARG A 100 -5.46 -0.18 17.51
C ARG A 100 -5.42 -0.39 19.01
N LEU A 101 -4.43 -1.10 19.53
CA LEU A 101 -4.29 -1.35 20.96
C LEU A 101 -3.64 -0.18 21.71
N MET A 102 -3.03 0.77 20.99
CA MET A 102 -2.36 1.93 21.57
C MET A 102 -3.24 3.19 21.63
N VAL A 103 -4.26 3.30 20.77
CA VAL A 103 -5.12 4.50 20.62
C VAL A 103 -6.46 4.39 21.34
#